data_AF-A0A932FVJ4-F1
#
_entry.id   AF-A0A932FVJ4-F1
#
_cell.length_a   1.000
_cell.length_b   1.000
_cell.length_c   1.000
_cell.angle_alpha   90.00
_cell.angle_beta   90.00
_cell.angle_gamma   90.00
#
_symmetry.space_group_name_H-M   'P 1'
#
loop_
_entity.id
_entity.type
_entity.pdbx_description
1 polymer ?
#
loop_
_entity_poly.entity_id
_entity_poly.type
_entity_poly.pdbx_seq_one_letter_code
_entity_poly.pdbx_strand_id
1 'polypeptide(L)'
;MLIVALALGAILVFLSPALLQSLYFHMPAPSAEFDCDDSTLLMWQRLNNIGIKSRPMLGNLKTTNESYLETDHIWLLVDIGPWSVALDWGAPRFDRQHYEGYIVTYDRLLAFVEQDKTSPEQMPAAAR
;
A
#
# COMPACT_ATOMS: atom_id res chain seq x y z
N MET A 1 11.42 -5.78 -34.51
CA MET A 1 12.11 -5.45 -33.24
C MET A 1 11.22 -4.66 -32.28
N LEU A 2 10.45 -3.65 -32.72
CA LEU A 2 9.57 -2.85 -31.86
C LEU A 2 8.50 -3.66 -31.09
N ILE A 3 7.88 -4.65 -31.72
CA ILE A 3 6.83 -5.50 -31.10
C ILE A 3 7.39 -6.36 -29.96
N VAL A 4 8.62 -6.87 -30.10
CA VAL A 4 9.28 -7.69 -29.08
C VAL A 4 9.66 -6.84 -27.86
N ALA A 5 10.09 -5.60 -28.07
CA ALA A 5 10.39 -4.65 -26.98
C ALA A 5 9.14 -4.26 -26.19
N LEU A 6 8.01 -4.04 -26.86
CA LEU A 6 6.73 -3.73 -26.20
C LEU A 6 6.20 -4.92 -25.40
N ALA A 7 6.31 -6.15 -25.92
CA ALA A 7 5.91 -7.36 -25.21
C ALA A 7 6.77 -7.61 -23.95
N LEU A 8 8.10 -7.43 -24.04
CA LEU A 8 9.00 -7.54 -22.88
C LEU A 8 8.75 -6.45 -21.83
N GLY A 9 8.47 -5.22 -22.26
CA GLY A 9 8.10 -4.12 -21.36
C GLY A 9 6.79 -4.41 -20.60
N ALA A 10 5.77 -4.91 -21.30
CA ALA A 10 4.51 -5.30 -20.66
C ALA A 10 4.72 -6.46 -19.66
N ILE A 11 5.51 -7.47 -20.01
CA ILE A 11 5.82 -8.59 -19.12
C ILE A 11 6.52 -8.12 -17.84
N LEU A 12 7.47 -7.18 -17.92
CA LEU A 12 8.11 -6.60 -16.74
C LEU A 12 7.14 -5.78 -15.87
N VAL A 13 6.18 -5.08 -16.48
CA VAL A 13 5.19 -4.28 -15.75
C VAL A 13 4.13 -5.15 -15.09
N PHE A 14 3.70 -6.24 -15.71
CA PHE A 14 2.66 -7.12 -15.18
C PHE A 14 3.18 -8.26 -14.31
N LEU A 15 4.39 -8.78 -14.56
CA LEU A 15 4.99 -9.79 -13.70
C LEU A 15 5.62 -9.18 -12.45
N SER A 16 6.14 -7.94 -12.50
CA SER A 16 6.83 -7.37 -11.33
C SER A 16 5.96 -7.28 -10.07
N PRO A 17 4.65 -6.93 -10.11
CA PRO A 17 3.83 -6.89 -8.90
C PRO A 17 3.55 -8.29 -8.33
N ALA A 18 3.29 -9.28 -9.19
CA ALA A 18 3.10 -10.68 -8.76
C ALA A 18 4.40 -11.31 -8.24
N LEU A 19 5.54 -10.96 -8.85
CA LEU A 19 6.87 -11.35 -8.37
C LEU A 19 7.20 -10.66 -7.04
N LEU A 20 6.87 -9.38 -6.87
CA LEU A 20 7.00 -8.68 -5.59
C LEU A 20 6.14 -9.36 -4.52
N GLN A 21 4.89 -9.70 -4.83
CA GLN A 21 4.02 -10.41 -3.90
C GLN A 21 4.61 -11.77 -3.50
N SER A 22 5.00 -12.60 -4.47
CA SER A 22 5.47 -13.98 -4.21
C SER A 22 6.89 -14.07 -3.65
N LEU A 23 7.79 -13.18 -4.03
CA LEU A 23 9.20 -13.25 -3.64
C LEU A 23 9.54 -12.30 -2.47
N TYR A 24 8.79 -11.20 -2.32
CA TYR A 24 9.20 -10.09 -1.45
C TYR A 24 8.21 -9.80 -0.31
N PHE A 25 6.92 -10.08 -0.51
CA PHE A 25 5.89 -9.84 0.50
C PHE A 25 5.30 -11.12 1.08
N HIS A 26 6.06 -11.78 1.94
CA HIS A 26 5.47 -12.64 2.98
C HIS A 26 4.92 -11.72 4.07
N MET A 27 3.64 -11.37 3.96
CA MET A 27 2.93 -10.53 4.93
C MET A 27 2.36 -11.40 6.04
N PRO A 28 2.45 -10.97 7.31
CA PRO A 28 1.67 -11.59 8.39
C PRO A 28 0.18 -11.59 8.06
N ALA A 29 -0.55 -12.57 8.60
CA ALA A 29 -2.01 -12.54 8.54
C ALA A 29 -2.55 -11.39 9.42
N PRO A 30 -3.70 -10.78 9.07
CA PRO A 30 -4.32 -9.75 9.90
C PRO A 30 -4.58 -10.27 11.33
N SER A 31 -4.27 -9.47 12.34
CA SER A 31 -4.57 -9.73 13.74
C SER A 31 -4.93 -8.45 14.49
N ALA A 32 -5.18 -8.54 15.81
CA ALA A 32 -5.41 -7.35 16.63
C ALA A 32 -4.14 -6.52 16.86
N GLU A 33 -2.98 -7.09 16.56
CA GLU A 33 -1.64 -6.52 16.74
C GLU A 33 -0.90 -6.31 15.42
N PHE A 34 -1.55 -6.62 14.29
CA PHE A 34 -0.99 -6.45 12.96
C PHE A 34 -2.09 -6.11 11.97
N ASP A 35 -2.21 -4.83 11.65
CA ASP A 35 -3.33 -4.25 10.91
C ASP A 35 -2.88 -3.53 9.61
N CYS A 36 -3.76 -2.74 8.98
CA CYS A 36 -3.47 -2.01 7.75
C CYS A 36 -2.23 -1.11 7.82
N ASP A 37 -1.97 -0.44 8.95
CA ASP A 37 -0.87 0.48 9.08
C ASP A 37 0.47 -0.24 9.32
N ASP A 38 0.47 -1.31 10.11
CA ASP A 38 1.60 -2.21 10.31
C ASP A 38 2.02 -2.84 8.98
N SER A 39 1.04 -3.33 8.20
CA SER A 39 1.28 -3.92 6.91
C SER A 39 1.90 -2.89 5.94
N THR A 40 1.40 -1.66 5.97
CA THR A 40 1.88 -0.56 5.13
C THR A 40 3.30 -0.16 5.51
N LEU A 41 3.58 -0.04 6.80
CA LEU A 41 4.93 0.26 7.31
C LEU A 41 5.92 -0.84 6.93
N LEU A 42 5.56 -2.10 7.13
CA LEU A 42 6.40 -3.24 6.78
C LEU A 42 6.72 -3.26 5.28
N MET A 43 5.71 -3.06 4.44
CA MET A 43 5.92 -2.99 2.99
C MET A 43 6.83 -1.82 2.61
N TRP A 44 6.62 -0.65 3.22
CA TRP A 44 7.37 0.56 2.94
C TRP A 44 8.85 0.36 3.27
N GLN A 45 9.13 -0.19 4.45
CA GLN A 45 10.50 -0.48 4.90
C GLN A 45 11.18 -1.47 3.94
N ARG A 46 10.49 -2.54 3.55
CA ARG A 46 11.02 -3.53 2.61
C ARG A 46 11.35 -2.90 1.27
N LEU A 47 10.48 -2.08 0.68
CA LEU A 47 10.71 -1.42 -0.60
C LEU A 47 11.83 -0.37 -0.51
N ASN A 48 11.82 0.44 0.54
CA ASN A 48 12.84 1.46 0.77
C ASN A 48 14.24 0.85 0.93
N ASN A 49 14.35 -0.32 1.58
CA ASN A 49 15.63 -1.04 1.75
C ASN A 49 16.26 -1.50 0.44
N ILE A 50 15.49 -1.60 -0.65
CA ILE A 50 15.99 -1.94 -2.00
C ILE A 50 15.90 -0.75 -2.97
N GLY A 51 15.68 0.46 -2.46
CA GLY A 51 15.67 1.69 -3.25
C GLY A 51 14.43 1.88 -4.12
N ILE A 52 13.36 1.11 -3.89
CA ILE A 52 12.07 1.32 -4.56
C ILE A 52 11.31 2.43 -3.84
N LYS A 53 10.89 3.44 -4.60
CA LYS A 53 10.12 4.56 -4.07
C LYS A 53 8.65 4.16 -3.90
N SER A 54 8.10 4.47 -2.74
CA SER A 54 6.70 4.27 -2.43
C SER A 54 6.18 5.35 -1.50
N ARG A 55 4.90 5.66 -1.63
CA ARG A 55 4.17 6.67 -0.84
C ARG A 55 3.02 6.00 -0.10
N PRO A 56 2.95 6.11 1.23
CA PRO A 56 1.76 5.70 1.97
C PRO A 56 0.55 6.57 1.58
N MET A 57 -0.59 5.92 1.38
CA MET A 57 -1.86 6.51 0.98
C MET A 57 -2.91 6.17 2.02
N LEU A 58 -3.60 7.18 2.55
CA LEU A 58 -4.71 7.07 3.49
C LEU A 58 -6.01 7.43 2.78
N GLY A 59 -7.03 6.59 2.87
CA GLY A 59 -8.30 6.81 2.17
C GLY A 59 -9.43 5.96 2.72
N ASN A 60 -10.56 5.95 2.01
CA ASN A 60 -11.68 5.04 2.30
C ASN A 60 -11.86 4.03 1.17
N LEU A 61 -11.90 2.73 1.47
CA LEU A 61 -12.04 1.69 0.43
C LEU A 61 -13.48 1.46 -0.06
N LYS A 62 -14.47 2.10 0.57
CA LYS A 62 -15.91 1.88 0.31
C LYS A 62 -16.59 3.08 -0.35
N THR A 63 -16.03 4.26 -0.21
CA THR A 63 -16.60 5.51 -0.73
C THR A 63 -15.65 6.19 -1.71
N THR A 64 -16.17 7.16 -2.46
CA THR A 64 -15.37 8.03 -3.35
C THR A 64 -15.63 9.48 -2.98
N ASN A 65 -14.63 10.34 -3.17
CA ASN A 65 -14.67 11.74 -2.73
C ASN A 65 -14.86 11.88 -1.21
N GLU A 66 -14.28 10.97 -0.43
CA GLU A 66 -14.31 11.06 1.02
C GLU A 66 -13.56 12.31 1.54
N SER A 67 -13.98 12.78 2.71
CA SER A 67 -13.19 13.70 3.50
C SER A 67 -12.12 12.96 4.29
N TYR A 68 -11.09 13.69 4.73
CA TYR A 68 -10.00 13.13 5.54
C TYR A 68 -10.50 12.39 6.81
N LEU A 69 -11.60 12.84 7.41
CA LEU A 69 -12.17 12.25 8.63
C LEU A 69 -12.95 10.94 8.37
N GLU A 70 -13.23 10.62 7.11
CA GLU A 70 -13.92 9.42 6.70
C GLU A 70 -12.96 8.31 6.23
N THR A 71 -11.64 8.54 6.36
CA THR A 71 -10.62 7.54 5.99
C THR A 71 -10.61 6.37 6.97
N ASP A 72 -10.50 5.15 6.43
CA ASP A 72 -10.58 3.90 7.20
C ASP A 72 -9.49 2.88 6.84
N HIS A 73 -8.62 3.21 5.89
CA HIS A 73 -7.60 2.28 5.40
C HIS A 73 -6.35 3.02 4.94
N ILE A 74 -5.20 2.37 5.09
CA ILE A 74 -3.91 2.84 4.61
C ILE A 74 -3.21 1.75 3.80
N TRP A 75 -2.58 2.15 2.69
CA TRP A 75 -1.88 1.26 1.76
C TRP A 75 -0.67 1.96 1.13
N LEU A 76 0.02 1.30 0.19
CA LEU A 76 1.14 1.90 -0.54
C LEU A 76 0.83 2.16 -2.00
N LEU A 77 1.30 3.30 -2.50
CA LEU A 77 1.45 3.57 -3.92
C LEU A 77 2.94 3.48 -4.29
N VAL A 78 3.30 2.49 -5.10
CA VAL A 78 4.69 2.16 -5.48
C VAL A 78 4.99 2.70 -6.87
N ASP A 79 6.08 3.44 -7.01
CA ASP A 79 6.47 4.02 -8.30
C ASP A 79 7.35 3.03 -9.09
N ILE A 80 6.86 2.61 -10.26
CA ILE A 80 7.53 1.69 -11.19
C ILE A 80 7.72 2.43 -12.53
N GLY A 81 8.82 3.17 -12.63
CA GLY A 81 9.09 4.01 -13.80
C GLY A 81 8.07 5.16 -13.91
N PRO A 82 7.37 5.31 -15.06
CA PRO A 82 6.32 6.33 -15.21
C PRO A 82 4.96 5.90 -14.63
N TRP A 83 4.86 4.67 -14.11
CA TRP A 83 3.63 4.11 -13.59
C TRP A 83 3.67 4.08 -12.06
N SER A 84 2.49 4.13 -11.45
CA SER A 84 2.33 3.80 -10.04
C SER A 84 1.42 2.59 -9.91
N VAL A 85 1.74 1.70 -8.97
CA VAL A 85 0.96 0.50 -8.66
C VAL A 85 0.59 0.55 -7.18
N ALA A 86 -0.69 0.46 -6.88
CA ALA A 86 -1.15 0.36 -5.50
C ALA A 86 -0.91 -1.06 -4.98
N LEU A 87 -0.29 -1.16 -3.80
CA LEU A 87 -0.12 -2.38 -3.05
C LEU A 87 -0.87 -2.28 -1.72
N ASP A 88 -1.75 -3.24 -1.49
CA ASP A 88 -2.52 -3.41 -0.26
C ASP A 88 -2.27 -4.82 0.25
N TRP A 89 -1.75 -4.92 1.47
CA TRP A 89 -1.32 -6.18 2.08
C TRP A 89 -0.40 -7.05 1.20
N GLY A 90 0.49 -6.40 0.44
CA GLY A 90 1.43 -7.06 -0.48
C GLY A 90 0.82 -7.50 -1.81
N ALA A 91 -0.49 -7.32 -2.01
CA ALA A 91 -1.18 -7.63 -3.26
C ALA A 91 -1.38 -6.36 -4.11
N PRO A 92 -1.21 -6.45 -5.44
CA PRO A 92 -1.53 -5.33 -6.32
C PRO A 92 -3.03 -5.07 -6.39
N ARG A 93 -3.39 -3.78 -6.39
CA ARG A 93 -4.77 -3.29 -6.52
C ARG A 93 -4.89 -2.41 -7.76
N PHE A 94 -6.02 -2.56 -8.44
CA PHE A 94 -6.28 -1.90 -9.73
C PHE A 94 -7.64 -1.20 -9.77
N ASP A 95 -8.44 -1.33 -8.73
CA ASP A 95 -9.65 -0.54 -8.56
C ASP A 95 -9.30 0.93 -8.29
N ARG A 96 -10.26 1.80 -8.56
CA ARG A 96 -10.07 3.25 -8.51
C ARG A 96 -9.73 3.75 -7.11
N GLN A 97 -10.33 3.17 -6.09
CA GLN A 97 -10.23 3.62 -4.70
C GLN A 97 -8.78 3.59 -4.18
N HIS A 98 -8.01 2.56 -4.56
CA HIS A 98 -6.59 2.46 -4.20
C HIS A 98 -5.66 3.49 -4.88
N TYR A 99 -6.19 4.34 -5.76
CA TYR A 99 -5.46 5.46 -6.37
C TYR A 99 -6.03 6.82 -5.96
N GLU A 100 -7.02 6.84 -5.08
CA GLU A 100 -7.59 8.04 -4.46
C GLU A 100 -7.08 8.18 -3.02
N GLY A 101 -7.43 9.28 -2.34
CA GLY A 101 -7.03 9.53 -0.95
C GLY A 101 -5.85 10.50 -0.79
N TYR A 102 -5.25 10.47 0.39
CA TYR A 102 -4.27 11.43 0.87
C TYR A 102 -2.90 10.78 1.06
N ILE A 103 -1.86 11.37 0.46
CA ILE A 103 -0.48 10.95 0.73
C ILE A 103 -0.15 11.29 2.19
N VAL A 104 0.35 10.32 2.95
CA VAL A 104 0.83 10.55 4.32
C VAL A 104 2.34 10.41 4.40
N THR A 105 2.95 11.18 5.29
CA THR A 105 4.39 11.13 5.54
C THR A 105 4.77 9.87 6.33
N TYR A 106 6.05 9.51 6.29
CA TYR A 106 6.57 8.41 7.11
C TYR A 106 6.30 8.63 8.60
N ASP A 107 6.55 9.84 9.12
CA ASP A 107 6.30 10.16 10.53
C ASP A 107 4.83 10.01 10.91
N ARG A 108 3.91 10.31 9.97
CA ARG A 108 2.48 10.14 10.19
C ARG A 108 2.09 8.67 10.19
N LEU A 109 2.64 7.86 9.29
CA LEU A 109 2.45 6.41 9.26
C LEU A 109 2.97 5.77 10.55
N LEU A 110 4.16 6.15 11.02
CA LEU A 110 4.68 5.70 12.31
C LEU A 110 3.76 6.07 13.48
N ALA A 111 3.20 7.28 13.46
CA ALA A 111 2.28 7.71 14.51
C ALA A 111 1.00 6.86 14.56
N PHE A 112 0.49 6.37 13.42
CA PHE A 112 -0.64 5.43 13.39
C PHE A 112 -0.26 4.10 14.05
N VAL A 113 0.85 3.49 13.63
CA VAL A 113 1.33 2.20 14.20
C VAL A 113 1.60 2.28 15.71
N GLU A 114 2.11 3.41 16.20
CA GLU A 114 2.33 3.60 17.65
C GLU A 114 1.02 3.89 18.42
N GLN A 115 0.00 4.45 17.77
CA GLN A 115 -1.32 4.69 18.37
C GLN A 115 -1.99 3.38 18.73
N ASP A 116 -1.89 2.36 17.88
CA ASP A 116 -2.48 1.03 18.10
C ASP A 116 -1.95 0.34 19.37
N LYS A 117 -0.70 0.61 19.74
CA LYS A 117 -0.09 0.08 20.97
C LYS A 117 -0.59 0.75 22.24
N THR A 118 -1.09 1.98 22.14
CA THR A 118 -1.43 2.81 23.31
C THR A 118 -2.93 2.97 23.51
N SER A 119 -3.72 2.84 22.43
CA SER A 119 -5.17 2.97 22.44
C SER A 119 -5.83 1.96 21.48
N PRO A 120 -5.80 0.65 21.79
CA PRO A 120 -6.38 -0.39 20.93
C PRO A 120 -7.91 -0.26 20.69
N GLU A 121 -8.58 0.65 21.40
CA GLU A 121 -10.02 0.95 21.25
C GLU A 121 -10.32 2.21 20.40
N GLN A 122 -9.31 2.95 19.91
CA GLN A 122 -9.48 4.24 19.21
C GLN A 122 -8.87 4.27 17.80
N MET A 123 -9.03 3.20 17.02
CA MET A 123 -8.84 3.31 15.58
C MET A 123 -10.03 4.02 14.92
N PRO A 124 -9.84 4.78 13.83
CA PRO A 124 -10.92 4.99 12.87
C PRO A 124 -11.31 3.59 12.37
N ALA A 125 -12.59 3.25 12.45
CA ALA A 125 -13.08 1.91 12.25
C ALA A 125 -12.68 1.36 10.86
N ALA A 126 -11.55 0.64 10.79
CA ALA A 126 -11.28 -0.27 9.70
C ALA A 126 -12.41 -1.30 9.69
N ALA A 127 -13.08 -1.40 8.56
CA ALA A 127 -14.19 -2.28 8.38
C ALA A 127 -13.79 -3.75 8.62
N ARG A 128 -14.26 -4.31 9.75
CA ARG A 128 -14.47 -5.74 9.88
C ARG A 128 -15.53 -6.24 8.89
#